data_AF-A0AAU1C938-F1
#
_entry.id   AF-A0AAU1C938-F1
#
_cell.length_a   1.000
_cell.length_b   1.000
_cell.length_c   1.000
_cell.angle_alpha   90.00
_cell.angle_beta   90.00
_cell.angle_gamma   90.00
#
_symmetry.space_group_name_H-M   'P 1'
#
loop_
_entity.id
_entity.type
_entity.pdbx_description
1 polymer ?
#
loop_
_entity_poly.entity_id
_entity_poly.type
_entity_poly.pdbx_seq_one_letter_code
_entity_poly.pdbx_strand_id
1 'polypeptide(L)'
;MAKISGRRHGRAAARLAAAITAALVVTGAAAASASAAEVGDAPMFGLYGLDGSGNAYTYVPQGDGTLSSRVQFETGMTGLAFVGLVDNDADNLADGRWQLGTSGNIWYYEGNSPAKKIGYGWDTYNTVVSVGQFGGAEGGDLLARDNKGDVYLYLGYGDGTVTKRLKVGYGWDIYTQIAGNGDLDGDGKGDLVARDKSGVLWLYKGTGDQKAPYAKRTKIGSGWNQYNTLFAAGDLNMDGRTDLVARNAKGELYLYAGTGNGAAPYKPKAIIGTSGWNTYRLFF
;
A
#
# COMPACT_ATOMS: atom_id res chain seq x y z
N MET A 1 -4.43 11.82 37.26
CA MET A 1 -3.75 10.55 36.89
C MET A 1 -4.73 9.69 36.11
N ALA A 2 -4.71 9.79 34.78
CA ALA A 2 -5.53 8.91 33.93
C ALA A 2 -4.65 7.73 33.48
N LYS A 3 -5.10 6.51 33.80
CA LYS A 3 -4.44 5.26 33.40
C LYS A 3 -4.55 5.13 31.88
N ILE A 4 -3.41 5.19 31.20
CA ILE A 4 -3.26 4.73 29.82
C ILE A 4 -3.50 3.22 29.83
N SER A 5 -4.69 2.82 29.37
CA SER A 5 -5.08 1.42 29.20
C SER A 5 -4.26 0.81 28.06
N GLY A 6 -3.50 -0.24 28.36
CA GLY A 6 -2.62 -0.91 27.39
C GLY A 6 -3.39 -1.52 26.22
N ARG A 7 -3.01 -1.12 25.00
CA ARG A 7 -3.38 -1.76 23.72
C ARG A 7 -3.05 -3.26 23.79
N ARG A 8 -4.06 -4.13 23.73
CA ARG A 8 -3.89 -5.60 23.70
C ARG A 8 -3.63 -6.06 22.27
N HIS A 9 -2.36 -6.08 21.88
CA HIS A 9 -1.83 -6.51 20.57
C HIS A 9 -2.36 -7.90 20.13
N GLY A 10 -2.69 -8.80 21.06
CA GLY A 10 -3.18 -10.15 20.75
C GLY A 10 -4.59 -10.25 20.14
N ARG A 11 -5.41 -9.18 20.13
CA ARG A 11 -6.76 -9.23 19.51
C ARG A 11 -6.76 -8.87 18.01
N ALA A 12 -5.83 -8.03 17.55
CA ALA A 12 -5.71 -7.66 16.13
C ALA A 12 -5.18 -8.84 15.27
N ALA A 13 -4.20 -9.59 15.79
CA ALA A 13 -3.65 -10.76 15.10
C ALA A 13 -4.71 -11.86 14.83
N ALA A 14 -5.63 -12.08 15.77
CA ALA A 14 -6.74 -13.03 15.58
C ALA A 14 -7.78 -12.55 14.54
N ARG A 15 -7.98 -11.23 14.41
CA ARG A 15 -8.88 -10.62 13.41
C ARG A 15 -8.32 -10.75 11.99
N LEU A 16 -7.04 -10.43 11.80
CA LEU A 16 -6.39 -10.52 10.49
C LEU A 16 -6.24 -11.97 10.03
N ALA A 17 -5.98 -12.90 10.95
CA ALA A 17 -6.03 -14.33 10.65
C ALA A 17 -7.43 -14.74 10.16
N ALA A 18 -8.52 -14.25 10.77
CA ALA A 18 -9.88 -14.56 10.33
C ALA A 18 -10.23 -13.90 8.98
N ALA A 19 -9.82 -12.65 8.74
CA ALA A 19 -10.08 -11.92 7.50
C ALA A 19 -9.24 -12.43 6.31
N ILE A 20 -7.94 -12.69 6.52
CA ILE A 20 -7.07 -13.30 5.51
C ILE A 20 -7.46 -14.78 5.27
N THR A 21 -7.89 -15.52 6.30
CA THR A 21 -8.44 -16.89 6.08
C THR A 21 -9.77 -16.85 5.35
N ALA A 22 -10.63 -15.86 5.60
CA ALA A 22 -11.88 -15.67 4.85
C ALA A 22 -11.64 -15.24 3.39
N ALA A 23 -10.56 -14.49 3.12
CA ALA A 23 -10.15 -14.10 1.76
C ALA A 23 -9.43 -15.23 0.99
N LEU A 24 -8.96 -16.30 1.68
CA LEU A 24 -8.25 -17.43 1.05
C LEU A 24 -8.99 -18.78 1.08
N VAL A 25 -10.17 -18.88 1.71
CA VAL A 25 -10.93 -20.14 1.80
C VAL A 25 -12.25 -20.04 1.04
N VAL A 26 -12.29 -20.78 -0.07
CA VAL A 26 -13.53 -21.42 -0.56
C VAL A 26 -14.06 -22.28 0.58
N THR A 27 -14.95 -21.74 1.41
CA THR A 27 -16.09 -22.40 2.07
C THR A 27 -16.71 -21.40 3.02
N GLY A 28 -18.03 -21.22 2.91
CA GLY A 28 -18.79 -20.35 3.80
C GLY A 28 -18.59 -20.73 5.28
N ALA A 29 -18.07 -19.78 6.05
CA ALA A 29 -18.18 -19.76 7.50
C ALA A 29 -18.60 -18.35 7.90
N ALA A 30 -19.65 -18.27 8.73
CA ALA A 30 -20.24 -17.02 9.19
C ALA A 30 -19.21 -16.17 9.96
N ALA A 31 -19.17 -14.88 9.64
CA ALA A 31 -18.31 -13.90 10.32
C ALA A 31 -18.63 -13.84 11.82
N ALA A 32 -17.66 -14.16 12.67
CA ALA A 32 -17.73 -13.84 14.09
C ALA A 32 -17.48 -12.34 14.27
N SER A 33 -18.30 -11.67 15.07
CA SER A 33 -18.28 -10.24 15.30
C SER A 33 -16.91 -9.75 15.81
N ALA A 34 -16.16 -9.07 14.93
CA ALA A 34 -14.97 -8.33 15.29
C ALA A 34 -15.39 -7.11 16.14
N SER A 35 -14.71 -6.85 17.27
CA SER A 35 -14.78 -5.49 17.83
C SER A 35 -14.19 -4.51 16.80
N ALA A 36 -14.62 -3.25 16.79
CA ALA A 36 -14.25 -2.28 15.76
C ALA A 36 -12.73 -2.01 15.72
N ALA A 37 -12.21 -1.67 14.54
CA ALA A 37 -11.03 -0.81 14.43
C ALA A 37 -11.40 0.59 14.95
N GLU A 38 -10.46 1.35 15.50
CA GLU A 38 -10.75 2.72 15.89
C GLU A 38 -10.75 3.59 14.63
N VAL A 39 -11.66 4.56 14.55
CA VAL A 39 -11.71 5.52 13.44
C VAL A 39 -10.33 6.20 13.31
N GLY A 40 -9.71 6.08 12.14
CA GLY A 40 -8.41 6.69 11.84
C GLY A 40 -7.17 5.83 12.08
N ASP A 41 -7.31 4.54 12.40
CA ASP A 41 -6.19 3.59 12.29
C ASP A 41 -5.79 3.43 10.80
N ALA A 42 -4.55 3.02 10.51
CA ALA A 42 -4.12 2.71 9.15
C ALA A 42 -4.66 1.35 8.66
N PRO A 43 -4.89 1.18 7.34
CA PRO A 43 -5.44 -0.05 6.80
C PRO A 43 -4.51 -1.24 6.98
N MET A 44 -5.07 -2.40 7.31
CA MET A 44 -4.37 -3.66 7.49
C MET A 44 -4.47 -4.52 6.22
N PHE A 45 -3.70 -4.14 5.21
CA PHE A 45 -3.73 -4.85 3.93
C PHE A 45 -3.09 -6.24 4.01
N GLY A 46 -2.05 -6.41 4.83
CA GLY A 46 -1.21 -7.62 4.84
C GLY A 46 0.01 -7.45 3.95
N LEU A 47 0.77 -8.53 3.74
CA LEU A 47 1.94 -8.53 2.86
C LEU A 47 1.81 -9.59 1.77
N TYR A 48 1.76 -9.14 0.51
CA TYR A 48 1.70 -10.04 -0.64
C TYR A 48 2.93 -9.88 -1.55
N GLY A 49 3.27 -10.96 -2.23
CA GLY A 49 4.37 -11.00 -3.18
C GLY A 49 4.02 -11.84 -4.39
N LEU A 50 4.28 -11.30 -5.58
CA LEU A 50 4.18 -12.02 -6.85
C LEU A 50 5.57 -12.30 -7.39
N ASP A 51 5.90 -13.57 -7.59
CA ASP A 51 7.22 -13.99 -8.04
C ASP A 51 7.41 -13.86 -9.57
N GLY A 52 8.64 -14.10 -10.01
CA GLY A 52 9.01 -14.10 -11.44
C GLY A 52 8.25 -15.10 -12.31
N SER A 53 7.72 -16.16 -11.72
CA SER A 53 6.99 -17.24 -12.40
C SER A 53 5.49 -17.00 -12.44
N GLY A 54 4.99 -15.92 -11.82
CA GLY A 54 3.56 -15.60 -11.78
C GLY A 54 2.83 -16.27 -10.61
N ASN A 55 3.53 -16.72 -9.57
CA ASN A 55 2.93 -17.25 -8.35
C ASN A 55 2.77 -16.14 -7.31
N ALA A 56 1.56 -16.00 -6.77
CA ALA A 56 1.27 -15.03 -5.73
C ALA A 56 1.20 -15.69 -4.35
N TYR A 57 1.81 -15.02 -3.37
CA TYR A 57 1.91 -15.46 -1.99
C TYR A 57 1.45 -14.39 -1.02
N THR A 58 0.91 -14.80 0.12
CA THR A 58 0.58 -13.94 1.25
C THR A 58 1.39 -14.33 2.49
N TYR A 59 1.64 -13.33 3.33
CA TYR A 59 2.27 -13.42 4.64
C TYR A 59 1.38 -12.67 5.62
N VAL A 60 0.90 -13.35 6.66
CA VAL A 60 0.05 -12.74 7.69
C VAL A 60 0.95 -12.08 8.74
N PRO A 61 0.90 -10.74 8.90
CA PRO A 61 1.56 -10.07 10.00
C PRO A 61 1.06 -10.57 11.36
N GLN A 62 1.96 -10.67 12.33
CA GLN A 62 1.66 -11.21 13.67
C GLN A 62 1.50 -10.13 14.75
N GLY A 63 1.72 -8.86 14.40
CA GLY A 63 1.60 -7.71 15.32
C GLY A 63 2.81 -7.50 16.25
N ASP A 64 3.84 -8.35 16.16
CA ASP A 64 5.13 -8.21 16.86
C ASP A 64 6.27 -7.86 15.89
N GLY A 65 5.93 -7.49 14.66
CA GLY A 65 6.87 -7.24 13.57
C GLY A 65 7.31 -8.51 12.82
N THR A 66 6.80 -9.70 13.20
CA THR A 66 7.05 -10.94 12.45
C THR A 66 5.92 -11.25 11.46
N LEU A 67 6.23 -12.16 10.53
CA LEU A 67 5.35 -12.61 9.47
C LEU A 67 5.12 -14.12 9.59
N SER A 68 3.93 -14.60 9.21
CA SER A 68 3.66 -16.03 9.08
C SER A 68 4.55 -16.69 8.03
N SER A 69 4.53 -18.03 8.01
CA SER A 69 4.95 -18.77 6.83
C SER A 69 4.16 -18.33 5.60
N ARG A 70 4.82 -18.29 4.44
CA ARG A 70 4.19 -17.90 3.17
C ARG A 70 3.11 -18.90 2.77
N VAL A 71 1.99 -18.41 2.25
CA VAL A 71 0.92 -19.23 1.66
C VAL A 71 0.73 -18.82 0.20
N GLN A 72 0.79 -19.78 -0.72
CA GLN A 72 0.49 -19.53 -2.13
C GLN A 72 -1.03 -19.48 -2.33
N PHE A 73 -1.53 -18.46 -3.03
CA PHE A 73 -2.98 -18.30 -3.23
C PHE A 73 -3.38 -18.20 -4.72
N GLU A 74 -2.44 -17.87 -5.60
CA GLU A 74 -2.73 -17.75 -7.04
C GLU A 74 -1.51 -18.11 -7.89
N THR A 75 -1.75 -18.55 -9.13
CA THR A 75 -0.72 -18.90 -10.13
C THR A 75 -1.08 -18.32 -11.49
N GLY A 76 -0.11 -18.23 -12.40
CA GLY A 76 -0.35 -17.76 -13.77
C GLY A 76 -0.46 -16.24 -13.91
N MET A 77 -0.18 -15.47 -12.86
CA MET A 77 -0.24 -14.00 -12.85
C MET A 77 1.01 -13.37 -13.50
N THR A 78 1.38 -13.81 -14.70
CA THR A 78 2.61 -13.38 -15.39
C THR A 78 2.48 -12.01 -16.08
N GLY A 79 1.26 -11.63 -16.48
CA GLY A 79 0.97 -10.43 -17.25
C GLY A 79 0.67 -9.16 -16.45
N LEU A 80 1.09 -9.06 -15.19
CA LEU A 80 0.78 -7.90 -14.32
C LEU A 80 1.95 -6.93 -14.20
N ALA A 81 1.67 -5.63 -14.29
CA ALA A 81 2.60 -4.53 -14.07
C ALA A 81 2.42 -3.83 -12.71
N PHE A 82 1.21 -3.85 -12.15
CA PHE A 82 0.89 -3.28 -10.84
C PHE A 82 -0.29 -4.00 -10.19
N VAL A 83 -0.24 -4.11 -8.87
CA VAL A 83 -1.38 -4.49 -8.02
C VAL A 83 -1.40 -3.48 -6.86
N GLY A 84 -2.58 -2.94 -6.54
CA GLY A 84 -2.74 -2.03 -5.41
C GLY A 84 -4.00 -2.36 -4.64
N LEU A 85 -3.84 -2.70 -3.37
CA LEU A 85 -4.95 -2.86 -2.43
C LEU A 85 -5.54 -1.50 -2.08
N VAL A 86 -6.85 -1.48 -1.84
CA VAL A 86 -7.59 -0.26 -1.48
C VAL A 86 -8.59 -0.57 -0.38
N ASP A 87 -8.68 0.38 0.55
CA ASP A 87 -9.72 0.53 1.56
C ASP A 87 -10.54 1.74 1.11
N ASN A 88 -11.76 1.50 0.63
CA ASN A 88 -12.65 2.50 0.05
C ASN A 88 -13.64 3.05 1.07
N ASP A 89 -13.94 2.33 2.14
CA ASP A 89 -14.89 2.77 3.17
C ASP A 89 -14.22 3.20 4.48
N ALA A 90 -12.88 3.13 4.54
CA ALA A 90 -12.04 3.50 5.68
C ALA A 90 -12.35 2.68 6.94
N ASP A 91 -12.74 1.41 6.76
CA ASP A 91 -12.92 0.45 7.86
C ASP A 91 -11.60 -0.23 8.31
N ASN A 92 -10.50 0.10 7.64
CA ASN A 92 -9.14 -0.41 7.82
C ASN A 92 -8.89 -1.81 7.27
N LEU A 93 -9.77 -2.31 6.41
CA LEU A 93 -9.59 -3.55 5.66
C LEU A 93 -9.51 -3.26 4.15
N ALA A 94 -8.93 -4.21 3.40
CA ALA A 94 -8.98 -4.13 1.95
C ALA A 94 -10.40 -4.46 1.46
N ASP A 95 -11.05 -3.51 0.78
CA ASP A 95 -12.30 -3.76 0.04
C ASP A 95 -12.04 -4.39 -1.32
N GLY A 96 -10.91 -4.04 -1.92
CA GLY A 96 -10.59 -4.52 -3.25
C GLY A 96 -9.16 -4.26 -3.68
N ARG A 97 -8.92 -4.57 -4.96
CA ARG A 97 -7.61 -4.36 -5.58
C ARG A 97 -7.73 -3.95 -7.03
N TRP A 98 -6.92 -2.98 -7.42
CA TRP A 98 -6.64 -2.72 -8.83
C TRP A 98 -5.52 -3.63 -9.33
N GLN A 99 -5.67 -4.14 -10.54
CA GLN A 99 -4.64 -4.87 -11.26
C GLN A 99 -4.43 -4.24 -12.63
N LEU A 100 -3.22 -3.74 -12.87
CA LEU A 100 -2.79 -3.28 -14.19
C LEU A 100 -2.03 -4.39 -14.89
N GLY A 101 -2.55 -4.83 -16.03
CA GLY A 101 -1.86 -5.74 -16.92
C GLY A 101 -0.78 -5.03 -17.76
N THR A 102 0.24 -5.77 -18.19
CA THR A 102 1.28 -5.28 -19.13
C THR A 102 0.72 -4.92 -20.50
N SER A 103 -0.50 -5.36 -20.82
CA SER A 103 -1.27 -4.94 -22.00
C SER A 103 -1.94 -3.56 -21.86
N GLY A 104 -1.77 -2.89 -20.71
CA GLY A 104 -2.35 -1.57 -20.44
C GLY A 104 -3.81 -1.58 -20.01
N ASN A 105 -4.42 -2.76 -19.83
CA ASN A 105 -5.75 -2.87 -19.24
C ASN A 105 -5.66 -2.85 -17.72
N ILE A 106 -6.49 -2.03 -17.08
CA ILE A 106 -6.64 -2.01 -15.63
C ILE A 106 -8.01 -2.57 -15.25
N TRP A 107 -8.00 -3.44 -14.25
CA TRP A 107 -9.17 -4.14 -13.73
C TRP A 107 -9.28 -3.90 -12.22
N TYR A 108 -10.50 -3.93 -11.70
CA TYR A 108 -10.80 -3.89 -10.28
C TYR A 108 -11.46 -5.20 -9.87
N TYR A 109 -11.04 -5.72 -8.71
CA TYR A 109 -11.55 -6.94 -8.11
C TYR A 109 -11.98 -6.63 -6.68
N GLU A 110 -13.17 -7.08 -6.31
CA GLU A 110 -13.80 -6.88 -5.00
C GLU A 110 -14.40 -8.20 -4.54
N GLY A 111 -13.89 -8.76 -3.44
CA GLY A 111 -14.32 -10.06 -2.92
C GLY A 111 -14.49 -11.13 -4.00
N ASN A 112 -15.70 -11.70 -4.07
CA ASN A 112 -16.10 -12.72 -5.07
C ASN A 112 -16.89 -12.14 -6.26
N SER A 113 -16.95 -10.81 -6.39
CA SER A 113 -17.64 -10.15 -7.49
C SER A 113 -16.88 -10.34 -8.81
N PRO A 114 -17.58 -10.37 -9.96
CA PRO A 114 -16.92 -10.35 -11.26
C PRO A 114 -15.99 -9.13 -11.41
N ALA A 115 -14.80 -9.35 -11.98
CA ALA A 115 -13.84 -8.27 -12.18
C ALA A 115 -14.38 -7.18 -13.10
N LYS A 116 -14.22 -5.92 -12.70
CA LYS A 116 -14.67 -4.74 -13.46
C LYS A 116 -13.52 -4.18 -14.28
N LYS A 117 -13.70 -4.05 -15.59
CA LYS A 117 -12.70 -3.33 -16.42
C LYS A 117 -12.82 -1.85 -16.15
N ILE A 118 -11.76 -1.25 -15.62
CA ILE A 118 -11.73 0.19 -15.31
C ILE A 118 -11.27 1.00 -16.53
N GLY A 119 -10.36 0.44 -17.33
CA GLY A 119 -9.87 1.13 -18.53
C GLY A 119 -8.82 0.36 -19.33
N TYR A 120 -8.29 1.03 -20.34
CA TYR A 120 -7.21 0.57 -21.22
C TYR A 120 -6.21 1.71 -21.48
N GLY A 121 -5.04 1.41 -22.04
CA GLY A 121 -4.00 2.40 -22.35
C GLY A 121 -3.19 2.89 -21.15
N TRP A 122 -3.27 2.19 -20.01
CA TRP A 122 -2.53 2.54 -18.79
C TRP A 122 -1.05 2.14 -18.85
N ASP A 123 -0.64 1.38 -19.85
CA ASP A 123 0.76 1.06 -20.19
C ASP A 123 1.56 2.29 -20.63
N THR A 124 0.91 3.44 -20.84
CA THR A 124 1.60 4.75 -20.98
C THR A 124 2.32 5.18 -19.70
N TYR A 125 1.90 4.67 -18.54
CA TYR A 125 2.49 4.99 -17.25
C TYR A 125 3.61 4.01 -16.89
N ASN A 126 4.71 4.54 -16.38
CA ASN A 126 5.81 3.72 -15.85
C ASN A 126 5.67 3.45 -14.34
N THR A 127 4.72 4.11 -13.68
CA THR A 127 4.42 3.91 -12.27
C THR A 127 2.95 4.18 -12.04
N VAL A 128 2.29 3.28 -11.32
CA VAL A 128 0.95 3.45 -10.78
C VAL A 128 1.03 3.04 -9.31
N VAL A 129 0.40 3.81 -8.44
CA VAL A 129 0.32 3.54 -7.00
C VAL A 129 -1.08 3.85 -6.50
N SER A 130 -1.57 3.04 -5.56
CA SER A 130 -2.68 3.45 -4.68
C SER A 130 -2.15 4.46 -3.66
N VAL A 131 -2.90 5.51 -3.37
CA VAL A 131 -2.48 6.57 -2.45
C VAL A 131 -3.48 6.84 -1.32
N GLY A 132 -4.52 6.00 -1.18
CA GLY A 132 -5.64 6.28 -0.27
C GLY A 132 -6.41 7.54 -0.70
N GLN A 133 -7.10 8.20 0.22
CA GLN A 133 -7.89 9.42 -0.02
C GLN A 133 -7.01 10.67 -0.15
N PHE A 134 -6.17 10.70 -1.19
CA PHE A 134 -5.12 11.70 -1.41
C PHE A 134 -5.66 13.02 -1.98
N GLY A 135 -6.60 12.91 -2.92
CA GLY A 135 -7.27 14.00 -3.63
C GLY A 135 -8.64 14.36 -3.08
N GLY A 136 -9.08 13.73 -1.99
CA GLY A 136 -10.31 14.05 -1.27
C GLY A 136 -11.58 13.38 -1.81
N ALA A 137 -11.43 12.29 -2.57
CA ALA A 137 -12.56 11.45 -2.89
C ALA A 137 -12.98 10.61 -1.67
N GLU A 138 -14.21 10.07 -1.68
CA GLU A 138 -14.68 9.18 -0.62
C GLU A 138 -13.94 7.83 -0.67
N GLY A 139 -13.68 7.30 -1.86
CA GLY A 139 -12.86 6.09 -2.04
C GLY A 139 -11.36 6.38 -2.20
N GLY A 140 -10.56 5.32 -2.26
CA GLY A 140 -9.12 5.45 -2.49
C GLY A 140 -8.78 5.94 -3.91
N ASP A 141 -7.72 6.73 -4.05
CA ASP A 141 -7.28 7.30 -5.31
C ASP A 141 -6.10 6.53 -5.93
N LEU A 142 -5.95 6.67 -7.25
CA LEU A 142 -4.77 6.23 -7.99
C LEU A 142 -3.92 7.42 -8.42
N LEU A 143 -2.60 7.31 -8.20
CA LEU A 143 -1.61 8.23 -8.76
C LEU A 143 -0.78 7.48 -9.81
N ALA A 144 -0.62 8.09 -10.99
CA ALA A 144 0.13 7.51 -12.09
C ALA A 144 1.17 8.50 -12.62
N ARG A 145 2.36 8.00 -12.95
CA ARG A 145 3.44 8.79 -13.55
C ARG A 145 3.82 8.24 -14.92
N ASP A 146 3.97 9.13 -15.89
CA ASP A 146 4.43 8.76 -17.23
C ASP A 146 5.97 8.84 -17.38
N ASN A 147 6.47 8.49 -18.57
CA ASN A 147 7.90 8.51 -18.88
C ASN A 147 8.53 9.92 -18.96
N LYS A 148 7.73 10.97 -19.04
CA LYS A 148 8.19 12.37 -19.01
C LYS A 148 8.27 12.91 -17.58
N GLY A 149 7.82 12.13 -16.59
CA GLY A 149 7.72 12.59 -15.21
C GLY A 149 6.48 13.43 -14.95
N ASP A 150 5.50 13.41 -15.85
CA ASP A 150 4.19 13.99 -15.58
C ASP A 150 3.39 13.06 -14.66
N VAL A 151 2.69 13.66 -13.70
CA VAL A 151 1.91 12.93 -12.70
C VAL A 151 0.43 13.23 -12.88
N TYR A 152 -0.37 12.16 -12.83
CA TYR A 152 -1.80 12.20 -13.01
C TYR A 152 -2.50 11.55 -11.82
N LEU A 153 -3.50 12.26 -11.29
CA LEU A 153 -4.41 11.79 -10.25
C LEU A 153 -5.71 11.29 -10.87
N TYR A 154 -6.21 10.19 -10.33
CA TYR A 154 -7.47 9.55 -10.66
C TYR A 154 -8.25 9.39 -9.36
N LEU A 155 -9.32 10.16 -9.20
CA LEU A 155 -10.13 10.08 -7.99
C LEU A 155 -10.97 8.81 -7.97
N GLY A 156 -11.03 8.13 -6.83
CA GLY A 156 -11.83 6.92 -6.64
C GLY A 156 -13.30 7.20 -6.32
N TYR A 157 -14.20 6.42 -6.90
CA TYR A 157 -15.64 6.49 -6.57
C TYR A 157 -16.07 5.53 -5.45
N GLY A 158 -15.13 4.79 -4.84
CA GLY A 158 -15.42 3.78 -3.81
C GLY A 158 -15.87 2.42 -4.34
N ASP A 159 -16.29 2.33 -5.61
CA ASP A 159 -16.65 1.07 -6.28
C ASP A 159 -15.53 0.53 -7.19
N GLY A 160 -14.31 1.03 -6.99
CA GLY A 160 -13.13 0.77 -7.81
C GLY A 160 -13.08 1.48 -9.16
N THR A 161 -14.13 2.19 -9.58
CA THR A 161 -14.02 3.09 -10.74
C THR A 161 -13.34 4.39 -10.36
N VAL A 162 -12.81 5.08 -11.38
CA VAL A 162 -12.06 6.31 -11.19
C VAL A 162 -12.49 7.40 -12.18
N THR A 163 -12.21 8.65 -11.82
CA THR A 163 -12.43 9.80 -12.70
C THR A 163 -11.58 9.75 -13.97
N LYS A 164 -11.81 10.72 -14.88
CA LYS A 164 -10.79 11.10 -15.85
C LYS A 164 -9.54 11.60 -15.11
N ARG A 165 -8.39 11.40 -15.74
CA ARG A 165 -7.09 11.80 -15.19
C ARG A 165 -6.98 13.32 -15.06
N LEU A 166 -6.45 13.78 -13.93
CA LEU A 166 -6.08 15.16 -13.67
C LEU A 166 -4.57 15.26 -13.62
N LYS A 167 -3.95 16.13 -14.42
CA LYS A 167 -2.51 16.36 -14.34
C LYS A 167 -2.20 17.20 -13.10
N VAL A 168 -1.47 16.63 -12.15
CA VAL A 168 -1.23 17.21 -10.82
C VAL A 168 0.26 17.42 -10.52
N GLY A 169 1.16 17.04 -11.43
CA GLY A 169 2.59 17.21 -11.23
C GLY A 169 3.40 17.11 -12.53
N TYR A 170 4.63 17.63 -12.45
CA TYR A 170 5.61 17.65 -13.54
C TYR A 170 7.00 17.39 -12.95
N GLY A 171 7.93 16.86 -13.75
CA GLY A 171 9.34 16.71 -13.35
C GLY A 171 9.58 15.62 -12.29
N TRP A 172 8.67 14.65 -12.16
CA TRP A 172 8.83 13.50 -11.26
C TRP A 172 9.72 12.39 -11.84
N ASP A 173 10.38 12.63 -12.97
CA ASP A 173 11.41 11.76 -13.54
C ASP A 173 12.68 11.73 -12.68
N ILE A 174 12.82 12.66 -11.71
CA ILE A 174 13.86 12.62 -10.68
C ILE A 174 13.68 11.48 -9.68
N TYR A 175 12.48 10.88 -9.61
CA TYR A 175 12.14 9.83 -8.65
C TYR A 175 12.34 8.44 -9.25
N THR A 176 13.01 7.57 -8.51
CA THR A 176 13.23 6.17 -8.89
C THR A 176 12.16 5.24 -8.33
N GLN A 177 11.52 5.62 -7.23
CA GLN A 177 10.39 4.90 -6.65
C GLN A 177 9.42 5.86 -5.99
N ILE A 178 8.15 5.47 -6.01
CA ILE A 178 7.02 6.13 -5.36
C ILE A 178 6.26 5.03 -4.64
N ALA A 179 5.96 5.24 -3.36
CA ALA A 179 5.11 4.37 -2.56
C ALA A 179 4.13 5.26 -1.80
N GLY A 180 2.84 4.95 -1.87
CA GLY A 180 1.80 5.61 -1.07
C GLY A 180 0.91 4.56 -0.44
N ASN A 181 -0.32 4.94 -0.08
CA ASN A 181 -1.37 4.10 0.50
C ASN A 181 -1.34 4.04 2.04
N GLY A 182 -1.43 5.21 2.66
CA GLY A 182 -1.68 5.37 4.09
C GLY A 182 -1.33 6.76 4.61
N ASP A 183 -1.67 7.02 5.87
CA ASP A 183 -1.48 8.30 6.56
C ASP A 183 -0.19 8.26 7.41
N LEU A 184 0.86 8.93 6.94
CA LEU A 184 2.18 8.91 7.58
C LEU A 184 2.34 10.01 8.63
N ASP A 185 1.47 11.03 8.59
CA ASP A 185 1.58 12.20 9.44
C ASP A 185 0.46 12.35 10.47
N GLY A 186 -0.56 11.49 10.40
CA GLY A 186 -1.67 11.38 11.33
C GLY A 186 -2.79 12.38 11.11
N ASP A 187 -2.90 12.98 9.92
CA ASP A 187 -3.92 14.00 9.61
C ASP A 187 -5.21 13.45 8.96
N GLY A 188 -5.28 12.13 8.79
CA GLY A 188 -6.41 11.39 8.24
C GLY A 188 -6.45 11.38 6.71
N LYS A 189 -5.38 11.79 6.03
CA LYS A 189 -5.31 11.82 4.57
C LYS A 189 -4.23 10.88 4.06
N GLY A 190 -4.43 10.41 2.84
CA GLY A 190 -3.42 9.61 2.17
C GLY A 190 -2.14 10.41 1.94
N ASP A 191 -0.99 9.82 2.26
CA ASP A 191 0.33 10.36 2.00
C ASP A 191 1.09 9.49 0.99
N LEU A 192 2.21 10.02 0.48
CA LEU A 192 3.19 9.21 -0.25
C LEU A 192 4.62 9.57 0.09
N VAL A 193 5.51 8.62 -0.15
CA VAL A 193 6.95 8.82 -0.18
C VAL A 193 7.51 8.59 -1.57
N ALA A 194 8.53 9.37 -1.93
CA ALA A 194 9.22 9.25 -3.20
C ALA A 194 10.74 9.31 -2.99
N ARG A 195 11.46 8.35 -3.56
CA ARG A 195 12.93 8.29 -3.49
C ARG A 195 13.54 8.87 -4.75
N ASP A 196 14.33 9.92 -4.60
CA ASP A 196 15.02 10.52 -5.75
C ASP A 196 16.24 9.70 -6.21
N LYS A 197 16.78 10.05 -7.39
CA LYS A 197 17.97 9.41 -7.97
C LYS A 197 19.21 9.45 -7.05
N SER A 198 19.31 10.44 -6.17
CA SER A 198 20.41 10.56 -5.19
C SER A 198 20.22 9.70 -3.94
N GLY A 199 19.07 9.05 -3.80
CA GLY A 199 18.74 8.20 -2.65
C GLY A 199 18.22 8.98 -1.45
N VAL A 200 17.73 10.21 -1.65
CA VAL A 200 16.96 10.94 -0.64
C VAL A 200 15.51 10.49 -0.69
N LEU A 201 14.93 10.22 0.49
CA LEU A 201 13.51 9.93 0.62
C LEU A 201 12.77 11.21 0.99
N TRP A 202 11.71 11.48 0.25
CA TRP A 202 10.86 12.65 0.41
C TRP A 202 9.46 12.22 0.80
N LEU A 203 8.88 12.89 1.80
CA LEU A 203 7.46 12.79 2.15
C LEU A 203 6.67 13.85 1.38
N TYR A 204 5.55 13.45 0.81
CA TYR A 204 4.54 14.30 0.21
C TYR A 204 3.25 14.08 0.98
N LYS A 205 2.90 15.05 1.82
CA LYS A 205 1.67 14.99 2.59
C LYS A 205 0.46 15.21 1.69
N GLY A 206 -0.57 14.38 1.81
CA GLY A 206 -1.84 14.61 1.14
C GLY A 206 -2.53 15.88 1.62
N THR A 207 -3.38 16.47 0.78
CA THR A 207 -4.21 17.61 1.19
C THR A 207 -5.69 17.29 1.21
N GLY A 208 -6.11 16.22 0.53
CA GLY A 208 -7.52 15.93 0.31
C GLY A 208 -8.17 16.91 -0.68
N ASP A 209 -7.37 17.63 -1.48
CA ASP A 209 -7.88 18.53 -2.53
C ASP A 209 -7.24 18.17 -3.87
N GLN A 210 -8.02 17.59 -4.78
CA GLN A 210 -7.61 17.24 -6.15
C GLN A 210 -6.90 18.37 -6.93
N LYS A 211 -7.13 19.65 -6.61
CA LYS A 211 -6.48 20.79 -7.26
C LYS A 211 -5.05 21.03 -6.74
N ALA A 212 -4.77 20.60 -5.53
CA ALA A 212 -3.48 20.72 -4.88
C ALA A 212 -3.22 19.49 -4.00
N PRO A 213 -3.17 18.26 -4.55
CA PRO A 213 -3.39 17.03 -3.80
C PRO A 213 -2.28 16.69 -2.81
N TYR A 214 -1.14 17.39 -2.89
CA TYR A 214 -0.05 17.25 -1.93
C TYR A 214 0.62 18.57 -1.59
N ALA A 215 1.12 18.64 -0.35
CA ALA A 215 1.93 19.75 0.12
C ALA A 215 3.34 19.72 -0.49
N LYS A 216 4.11 20.77 -0.18
CA LYS A 216 5.54 20.81 -0.51
C LYS A 216 6.26 19.64 0.17
N ARG A 217 7.11 18.95 -0.60
CA ARG A 217 7.87 17.79 -0.10
C ARG A 217 8.78 18.14 1.09
N THR A 218 8.89 17.19 2.02
CA THR A 218 9.81 17.24 3.17
C THR A 218 10.85 16.15 3.05
N LYS A 219 12.12 16.46 3.30
CA LYS A 219 13.19 15.45 3.33
C LYS A 219 13.06 14.64 4.61
N ILE A 220 12.91 13.32 4.48
CA ILE A 220 12.74 12.41 5.63
C ILE A 220 13.83 11.35 5.75
N GLY A 221 14.80 11.34 4.84
CA GLY A 221 15.96 10.46 4.96
C GLY A 221 16.95 10.55 3.82
N SER A 222 18.05 9.81 3.91
CA SER A 222 19.09 9.70 2.87
C SER A 222 19.68 8.29 2.87
N GLY A 223 20.37 7.91 1.80
CA GLY A 223 20.95 6.56 1.68
C GLY A 223 19.94 5.47 1.31
N TRP A 224 18.76 5.84 0.80
CA TRP A 224 17.71 4.90 0.41
C TRP A 224 18.00 4.13 -0.88
N ASN A 225 19.10 4.46 -1.58
CA ASN A 225 19.61 3.68 -2.72
C ASN A 225 20.17 2.30 -2.31
N GLN A 226 20.30 2.03 -1.00
CA GLN A 226 20.57 0.67 -0.51
C GLN A 226 19.41 -0.31 -0.80
N TYR A 227 18.22 0.20 -1.09
CA TYR A 227 17.02 -0.58 -1.38
C TYR A 227 16.76 -0.66 -2.89
N ASN A 228 16.21 -1.76 -3.38
CA ASN A 228 15.74 -1.86 -4.77
C ASN A 228 14.22 -1.79 -4.89
N THR A 229 13.49 -1.92 -3.78
CA THR A 229 12.02 -1.84 -3.74
C THR A 229 11.54 -1.20 -2.45
N LEU A 230 10.54 -0.33 -2.55
CA LEU A 230 9.83 0.37 -1.49
C LEU A 230 8.33 0.23 -1.78
N PHE A 231 7.53 -0.07 -0.76
CA PHE A 231 6.08 -0.15 -0.88
C PHE A 231 5.44 0.07 0.49
N ALA A 232 4.25 0.66 0.53
CA ALA A 232 3.47 0.71 1.77
C ALA A 232 2.61 -0.55 1.85
N ALA A 233 2.69 -1.24 2.98
CA ALA A 233 1.90 -2.44 3.25
C ALA A 233 0.68 -2.15 4.14
N GLY A 234 0.40 -0.86 4.40
CA GLY A 234 -0.51 -0.45 5.46
C GLY A 234 0.13 -0.62 6.84
N ASP A 235 -0.65 -1.00 7.85
CA ASP A 235 -0.22 -1.29 9.22
C ASP A 235 0.23 -2.74 9.38
N LEU A 236 1.55 -2.98 9.29
CA LEU A 236 2.13 -4.32 9.34
C LEU A 236 2.38 -4.78 10.78
N ASN A 237 2.66 -3.85 11.69
CA ASN A 237 2.91 -4.17 13.09
C ASN A 237 1.67 -4.09 13.99
N MET A 238 0.50 -3.76 13.42
CA MET A 238 -0.79 -3.65 14.11
C MET A 238 -0.81 -2.57 15.21
N ASP A 239 -0.06 -1.47 15.01
CA ASP A 239 -0.01 -0.33 15.92
C ASP A 239 -0.92 0.85 15.51
N GLY A 240 -1.72 0.65 14.47
CA GLY A 240 -2.69 1.61 13.91
C GLY A 240 -2.05 2.66 13.02
N ARG A 241 -0.80 2.50 12.59
CA ARG A 241 -0.07 3.51 11.82
C ARG A 241 0.46 2.92 10.52
N THR A 242 0.52 3.75 9.48
CA THR A 242 1.03 3.32 8.19
C THR A 242 2.53 3.05 8.26
N ASP A 243 2.91 1.85 7.84
CA ASP A 243 4.29 1.40 7.75
C ASP A 243 4.83 1.49 6.32
N LEU A 244 6.16 1.58 6.21
CA LEU A 244 6.87 1.42 4.93
C LEU A 244 7.71 0.15 4.98
N VAL A 245 7.66 -0.62 3.90
CA VAL A 245 8.52 -1.79 3.73
C VAL A 245 9.53 -1.53 2.63
N ALA A 246 10.78 -1.91 2.91
CA ALA A 246 11.89 -1.75 1.98
C ALA A 246 12.61 -3.08 1.79
N ARG A 247 12.91 -3.43 0.53
CA ARG A 247 13.71 -4.59 0.18
C ARG A 247 15.03 -4.15 -0.43
N ASN A 248 16.13 -4.81 -0.07
CA ASN A 248 17.41 -4.64 -0.74
C ASN A 248 17.67 -5.69 -1.83
N ALA A 249 18.75 -5.49 -2.61
CA ALA A 249 19.09 -6.40 -3.70
C ALA A 249 19.49 -7.82 -3.26
N LYS A 250 19.89 -8.01 -1.99
CA LYS A 250 20.22 -9.31 -1.41
C LYS A 250 18.97 -10.10 -0.99
N GLY A 251 17.79 -9.48 -1.07
CA GLY A 251 16.54 -10.10 -0.64
C GLY A 251 16.30 -10.02 0.86
N GLU A 252 16.93 -9.07 1.56
CA GLU A 252 16.53 -8.71 2.93
C GLU A 252 15.33 -7.74 2.87
N LEU A 253 14.39 -7.93 3.79
CA LEU A 253 13.18 -7.12 3.94
C LEU A 253 13.23 -6.38 5.28
N TYR A 254 12.96 -5.07 5.23
CA TYR A 254 13.01 -4.19 6.40
C TYR A 254 11.69 -3.46 6.57
N LEU A 255 11.21 -3.44 7.81
CA LEU A 255 10.07 -2.65 8.25
C LEU A 255 10.55 -1.31 8.80
N TYR A 256 9.96 -0.24 8.29
CA TYR A 256 10.04 1.10 8.84
C TYR A 256 8.68 1.41 9.46
N ALA A 257 8.58 1.12 10.76
CA ALA A 257 7.32 1.27 11.47
C ALA A 257 6.91 2.74 11.59
N GLY A 258 5.65 3.04 11.27
CA GLY A 258 5.08 4.37 11.27
C GLY A 258 5.05 5.02 12.65
N THR A 259 5.11 6.35 12.67
CA THR A 259 4.90 7.15 13.89
C THR A 259 3.66 8.02 13.84
N GLY A 260 3.01 8.17 12.67
CA GLY A 260 1.95 9.16 12.41
C GLY A 260 2.39 10.57 12.79
N ASN A 261 3.61 10.95 12.39
CA ASN A 261 4.17 12.26 12.62
C ASN A 261 5.10 12.60 11.45
N GLY A 262 4.65 13.46 10.55
CA GLY A 262 5.38 13.79 9.33
C GLY A 262 6.77 14.41 9.53
N ALA A 263 7.09 14.91 10.73
CA ALA A 263 8.44 15.39 11.05
C ALA A 263 9.44 14.25 11.32
N ALA A 264 8.95 13.07 11.72
CA ALA A 264 9.76 11.90 12.03
C ALA A 264 8.97 10.61 11.72
N PRO A 265 8.58 10.37 10.45
CA PRO A 265 7.49 9.43 10.10
C PRO A 265 7.77 7.96 10.42
N TYR A 266 9.04 7.59 10.64
CA TYR A 266 9.44 6.20 10.87
C TYR A 266 10.32 6.03 12.10
N LYS A 267 10.09 4.93 12.82
CA LYS A 267 11.00 4.37 13.83
C LYS A 267 12.27 3.81 13.15
N PRO A 268 13.34 3.50 13.91
CA PRO A 268 14.47 2.75 13.38
C PRO A 268 14.03 1.45 12.70
N LYS A 269 14.65 1.12 11.57
CA LYS A 269 14.28 -0.07 10.78
C LYS A 269 14.45 -1.36 11.58
N ALA A 270 13.52 -2.30 11.39
CA ALA A 270 13.64 -3.68 11.84
C ALA A 270 13.80 -4.60 10.63
N ILE A 271 14.61 -5.67 10.75
CA ILE A 271 14.66 -6.72 9.72
C ILE A 271 13.49 -7.68 9.95
N ILE A 272 12.66 -7.86 8.93
CA ILE A 272 11.48 -8.74 8.96
C ILE A 272 11.61 -9.91 7.98
N GLY A 273 12.69 -9.94 7.22
CA GLY A 273 13.03 -11.01 6.30
C GLY A 273 14.52 -11.01 5.98
N THR A 274 15.20 -12.14 6.17
CA THR A 274 16.66 -12.21 6.07
C THR A 274 17.19 -12.59 4.69
N SER A 275 16.37 -13.22 3.84
CA SER A 275 16.77 -13.63 2.49
C SER A 275 15.56 -14.04 1.63
N GLY A 276 15.76 -14.23 0.32
CA GLY A 276 14.78 -14.83 -0.59
C GLY A 276 13.67 -13.89 -1.09
N TRP A 277 13.51 -12.71 -0.49
CA TRP A 277 12.50 -11.72 -0.91
C TRP A 277 12.78 -11.08 -2.27
N ASN A 278 13.98 -11.28 -2.81
CA ASN A 278 14.34 -10.89 -4.18
C ASN A 278 13.70 -11.79 -5.26
N THR A 279 13.03 -12.89 -4.88
CA THR A 279 12.22 -13.68 -5.82
C THR A 279 10.96 -12.95 -6.29
N TYR A 280 10.49 -11.97 -5.51
CA TYR A 280 9.27 -11.21 -5.79
C TYR A 280 9.55 -10.07 -6.77
N ARG A 281 8.80 -10.02 -7.87
CA ARG A 281 8.85 -8.92 -8.84
C ARG A 281 7.88 -7.80 -8.49
N LEU A 282 6.76 -8.11 -7.82
CA LEU A 282 5.81 -7.13 -7.28
C LEU A 282 5.52 -7.45 -5.81
N PHE A 283 5.34 -6.39 -5.02
CA PHE A 283 4.74 -6.40 -3.69
C PHE A 283 3.46 -5.60 -3.74
N PHE A 284 2.48 -5.99 -2.93
CA PHE A 284 1.19 -5.34 -2.79
C PHE A 284 0.52 -5.75 -1.48
#